data_AF-A0A7K4AZI3-F1
#
_entry.id   AF-A0A7K4AZI3-F1
#
_cell.length_a   1.000
_cell.length_b   1.000
_cell.length_c   1.000
_cell.angle_alpha   90.00
_cell.angle_beta   90.00
_cell.angle_gamma   90.00
#
_symmetry.space_group_name_H-M   'P 1'
#
loop_
_entity.id
_entity.type
_entity.pdbx_description
1 polymer ?
#
loop_
_entity_poly.entity_id
_entity_poly.type
_entity_poly.pdbx_seq_one_letter_code
_entity_poly.pdbx_strand_id
1 'polypeptide(L)'
;MQGVLALKNWIIEHKCQVVACESANNFWYHIYDSLCDHTTVIVGNAHDMKVMNHKKTDKIDSEIIATLALKGMINPSRVVPRHQRDFRNIVRMRHFLVRKRTDLKNRIHNIFDNEMFHLSNVLTDVFGKSGRKIMDGI
;
A
#
# COMPACT_ATOMS: atom_id res chain seq x y z
N MET A 1 7.15 14.06 7.63
CA MET A 1 6.58 14.19 8.99
C MET A 1 6.06 15.60 9.29
N GLN A 2 6.73 16.68 8.85
CA GLN A 2 6.31 18.06 9.13
C GLN A 2 4.86 18.38 8.71
N GLY A 3 4.40 17.89 7.54
CA GLY A 3 3.02 18.11 7.08
C GLY A 3 1.93 17.46 7.95
N VAL A 4 2.14 16.23 8.43
CA VAL A 4 1.18 15.54 9.31
C VAL A 4 1.11 16.21 10.67
N LEU A 5 2.25 16.68 11.19
CA LEU A 5 2.28 17.43 12.45
C LEU A 5 1.59 18.79 12.31
N ALA A 6 1.81 19.50 11.20
CA ALA A 6 1.10 20.75 10.90
C ALA A 6 -0.41 20.53 10.81
N LEU A 7 -0.85 19.47 10.12
CA LEU A 7 -2.26 19.08 10.05
C LEU A 7 -2.83 18.79 11.45
N LYS A 8 -2.09 18.03 12.28
CA LYS A 8 -2.50 17.74 13.66
C LYS A 8 -2.72 19.00 14.47
N ASN A 9 -1.76 19.93 14.42
CA ASN A 9 -1.87 21.20 15.15
C ASN A 9 -3.08 22.01 14.68
N TRP A 10 -3.28 22.09 13.36
CA TRP A 10 -4.42 22.79 12.77
C TRP A 10 -5.77 22.20 13.22
N ILE A 11 -5.90 20.87 13.21
CA ILE A 11 -7.10 20.14 13.65
C ILE A 11 -7.41 20.42 15.13
N ILE A 12 -6.39 20.40 15.99
CA ILE A 12 -6.53 20.64 17.44
C ILE A 12 -6.91 22.11 17.69
N GLU A 13 -6.23 23.05 17.04
CA GLU A 13 -6.49 24.48 17.16
C GLU A 13 -7.93 24.85 16.76
N HIS A 14 -8.41 24.26 15.66
CA HIS A 14 -9.77 24.49 15.14
C HIS A 14 -10.83 23.60 15.80
N LYS A 15 -10.46 22.78 16.80
CA LYS A 15 -11.36 21.90 17.56
C LYS A 15 -12.20 20.97 16.68
N CYS A 16 -11.61 20.43 15.61
CA CYS A 16 -12.31 19.52 14.72
C CYS A 16 -12.70 18.22 15.47
N GLN A 17 -13.99 17.86 15.42
CA GLN A 17 -14.54 16.73 16.17
C GLN A 17 -14.33 15.38 15.48
N VAL A 18 -14.27 15.39 14.15
CA VAL A 18 -14.18 14.19 13.31
C VAL A 18 -13.20 14.44 12.18
N VAL A 19 -12.35 13.47 11.91
CA VAL A 19 -11.43 13.43 10.77
C VAL A 19 -11.71 12.15 10.01
N ALA A 20 -11.94 12.24 8.70
CA ALA A 20 -12.17 11.07 7.86
C ALA A 20 -11.09 10.96 6.78
N CYS A 21 -10.64 9.72 6.50
CA CYS A 21 -9.69 9.43 5.44
C CYS A 21 -10.00 8.09 4.76
N GLU A 22 -9.60 8.00 3.49
CA GLU A 22 -9.77 6.82 2.65
C GLU A 22 -8.64 5.79 2.90
N SER A 23 -8.98 4.50 2.87
CA SER A 23 -8.03 3.39 3.02
C SER A 23 -7.26 3.02 1.73
N ALA A 24 -7.03 3.97 0.81
CA ALA A 24 -6.51 3.70 -0.53
C ALA A 24 -4.97 3.52 -0.61
N ASN A 25 -4.21 3.97 0.39
CA ASN A 25 -2.75 3.85 0.47
C ASN A 25 -2.30 3.65 1.94
N ASN A 26 -1.00 3.64 2.24
CA ASN A 26 -0.52 3.53 3.63
C ASN A 26 -0.51 4.87 4.40
N PHE A 27 -0.90 6.01 3.78
CA PHE A 27 -0.85 7.32 4.45
C PHE A 27 -1.85 7.43 5.60
N TRP A 28 -2.99 6.74 5.53
CA TRP A 28 -3.98 6.76 6.61
C TRP A 28 -3.40 6.24 7.93
N TYR A 29 -2.37 5.38 7.92
CA TYR A 29 -1.69 4.96 9.14
C TYR A 29 -1.11 6.16 9.90
N HIS A 30 -0.44 7.08 9.19
CA HIS A 30 0.18 8.23 9.82
C HIS A 30 -0.86 9.24 10.33
N ILE A 31 -1.95 9.42 9.60
CA ILE A 31 -3.07 10.28 10.01
C ILE A 31 -3.73 9.69 11.26
N TYR A 32 -4.10 8.41 11.21
CA TYR A 32 -4.73 7.69 12.32
C TYR A 32 -3.84 7.69 13.57
N ASP A 33 -2.59 7.26 13.46
CA ASP A 33 -1.67 7.14 14.59
C ASP A 33 -1.34 8.51 15.23
N SER A 34 -1.42 9.60 14.46
CA SER A 34 -1.14 10.94 14.99
C SER A 34 -2.33 11.59 15.70
N LEU A 35 -3.55 11.16 15.36
CA LEU A 35 -4.80 11.85 15.71
C LEU A 35 -5.77 11.02 16.56
N CYS A 36 -5.63 9.68 16.60
CA CYS A 36 -6.60 8.80 17.27
C CYS A 36 -6.79 9.11 18.76
N ASP A 37 -5.75 9.64 19.42
CA ASP A 37 -5.80 10.02 20.84
C ASP A 37 -6.33 11.45 21.08
N HIS A 38 -6.62 12.20 20.01
CA HIS A 38 -7.00 13.62 20.08
C HIS A 38 -8.39 13.91 19.47
N THR A 39 -8.82 13.15 18.47
CA THR A 39 -10.11 13.34 17.79
C THR A 39 -10.62 12.03 17.21
N THR A 40 -11.90 11.98 16.86
CA THR A 40 -12.48 10.78 16.25
C THR A 40 -11.96 10.65 14.82
N VAL A 41 -11.22 9.57 14.55
CA VAL A 41 -10.70 9.29 13.21
C VAL A 41 -11.49 8.16 12.55
N ILE A 42 -12.14 8.46 11.44
CA ILE A 42 -12.84 7.50 10.59
C ILE A 42 -11.90 7.10 9.44
N VAL A 43 -11.55 5.82 9.38
CA VAL A 43 -10.89 5.23 8.21
C VAL A 43 -11.96 4.49 7.43
N GLY A 44 -12.30 4.95 6.22
CA GLY A 44 -13.32 4.30 5.41
C GLY A 44 -12.72 3.53 4.23
N ASN A 45 -13.46 2.55 3.73
CA ASN A 45 -13.03 1.73 2.60
C ASN A 45 -13.05 2.58 1.32
N ALA A 46 -11.92 2.58 0.62
CA ALA A 46 -11.75 3.24 -0.67
C ALA A 46 -12.85 2.90 -1.70
N HIS A 47 -13.27 1.65 -1.74
CA HIS A 47 -14.32 1.20 -2.63
C HIS A 47 -15.67 1.85 -2.31
N ASP A 48 -15.99 1.96 -1.02
CA ASP A 48 -17.31 2.40 -0.56
C ASP A 48 -17.41 3.93 -0.51
N MET A 49 -16.27 4.62 -0.36
CA MET A 49 -16.17 6.08 -0.37
C MET A 49 -16.02 6.66 -1.79
N LYS A 50 -15.93 5.81 -2.80
CA LYS A 50 -15.69 6.25 -4.18
C LYS A 50 -16.94 6.93 -4.74
N VAL A 51 -16.90 8.25 -4.81
CA VAL A 51 -17.90 9.03 -5.56
C VAL A 51 -17.45 9.14 -7.01
N MET A 52 -18.31 8.70 -7.93
CA MET A 52 -18.06 8.78 -9.36
C MET A 52 -18.17 10.25 -9.80
N ASN A 53 -17.03 10.93 -9.91
CA ASN A 53 -16.97 12.32 -10.36
C ASN A 53 -16.01 12.45 -11.55
N HIS A 54 -16.43 13.15 -12.62
CA HIS A 54 -15.64 13.28 -13.85
C HIS A 54 -14.40 14.18 -13.71
N LYS A 55 -14.31 14.98 -12.63
CA LYS A 55 -13.14 15.79 -12.27
C LYS A 55 -12.66 15.43 -10.87
N LYS A 56 -11.78 14.43 -10.78
CA LYS A 56 -11.18 13.98 -9.52
C LYS A 56 -9.92 14.80 -9.23
N THR A 57 -9.89 15.48 -8.08
CA THR A 57 -8.68 16.12 -7.53
C THR A 57 -8.65 15.87 -6.03
N ASP A 58 -7.45 15.87 -5.42
CA ASP A 58 -7.29 15.62 -3.97
C ASP A 58 -8.12 16.61 -3.12
N LYS A 59 -8.28 17.86 -3.58
CA LYS A 59 -9.13 18.85 -2.92
C LYS A 59 -10.60 18.45 -2.94
N ILE A 60 -11.13 18.12 -4.13
CA ILE A 60 -12.54 17.71 -4.29
C ILE A 60 -12.82 16.43 -3.48
N ASP A 61 -11.89 15.47 -3.52
CA ASP A 61 -12.02 14.23 -2.74
C ASP A 61 -12.07 14.54 -1.23
N SER A 62 -11.23 15.44 -0.73
CA SER A 62 -11.25 15.82 0.69
C SER A 62 -12.57 16.49 1.12
N GLU A 63 -13.15 17.34 0.28
CA GLU A 63 -14.45 17.99 0.54
C GLU A 63 -15.60 16.98 0.53
N ILE A 64 -15.58 16.02 -0.39
CA ILE A 64 -16.56 14.93 -0.47
C ILE A 64 -16.47 14.05 0.77
N ILE A 65 -15.26 13.64 1.16
CA ILE A 65 -15.05 12.80 2.35
C ILE A 65 -15.51 13.53 3.61
N ALA A 66 -15.19 14.82 3.76
CA ALA A 66 -15.67 15.63 4.88
C ALA A 66 -17.20 15.70 4.93
N THR A 67 -17.84 15.87 3.77
CA THR A 67 -19.32 15.90 3.66
C THR A 67 -19.94 14.55 4.03
N LEU A 68 -19.37 13.44 3.57
CA LEU A 68 -19.83 12.10 3.92
C LEU A 68 -19.67 11.81 5.42
N ALA A 69 -18.56 12.25 6.02
CA ALA A 69 -18.31 12.12 7.44
C ALA A 69 -19.32 12.92 8.27
N LEU A 70 -19.58 14.18 7.88
CA LEU A 70 -20.55 15.06 8.53
C LEU A 70 -21.97 14.46 8.52
N LYS A 71 -22.34 13.78 7.42
CA LYS A 71 -23.63 13.10 7.26
C LYS A 71 -23.69 11.72 7.91
N GLY A 72 -22.59 11.23 8.51
CA GLY A 72 -22.52 9.88 9.08
C GLY A 72 -22.63 8.76 8.04
N MET A 73 -22.30 9.04 6.78
CA MET A 73 -22.47 8.12 5.64
C MET A 73 -21.23 7.25 5.37
N ILE A 74 -20.18 7.35 6.19
CA ILE A 74 -18.98 6.52 6.06
C ILE A 74 -19.09 5.35 7.03
N ASN A 75 -19.13 4.13 6.49
CA ASN A 75 -18.97 2.93 7.30
C ASN A 75 -17.49 2.79 7.73
N PRO A 76 -17.15 2.90 9.03
CA PRO A 76 -15.77 2.82 9.47
C PRO A 76 -15.19 1.43 9.26
N SER A 77 -14.02 1.37 8.63
CA SER A 77 -13.21 0.16 8.56
C SER A 77 -12.61 -0.17 9.92
N ARG A 78 -12.50 -1.47 10.22
CA ARG A 78 -11.85 -1.92 11.45
C ARG A 78 -10.35 -1.64 11.39
N VAL A 79 -9.88 -0.71 12.22
CA VAL A 79 -8.45 -0.45 12.41
C VAL A 79 -7.89 -1.40 13.47
N VAL A 80 -6.93 -2.24 13.06
CA VAL A 80 -6.24 -3.15 14.00
C VAL A 80 -5.08 -2.44 14.71
N PRO A 81 -4.66 -2.92 15.89
CA PRO A 81 -3.52 -2.35 16.62
C PRO A 81 -2.25 -2.26 15.76
N ARG A 82 -1.41 -1.26 16.05
CA ARG A 82 -0.20 -0.95 15.28
C ARG A 82 0.70 -2.18 15.05
N HIS A 83 0.98 -2.96 16.11
CA HIS A 83 1.81 -4.16 16.00
C HIS A 83 1.27 -5.18 14.97
N GLN A 84 -0.05 -5.33 14.86
CA GLN A 84 -0.66 -6.23 13.86
C GLN A 84 -0.57 -5.65 12.46
N ARG A 85 -0.70 -4.34 12.30
CA ARG A 85 -0.51 -3.66 11.00
C ARG A 85 0.93 -3.80 10.52
N ASP A 86 1.89 -3.58 11.40
CA ASP A 86 3.32 -3.69 11.10
C ASP A 86 3.67 -5.12 10.67
N PHE A 87 3.19 -6.13 11.41
CA PHE A 87 3.36 -7.53 11.02
C PHE A 87 2.73 -7.84 9.65
N ARG A 88 1.49 -7.39 9.39
CA ARG A 88 0.84 -7.55 8.09
C ARG A 88 1.64 -6.90 6.96
N ASN A 89 2.23 -5.73 7.19
CA ASN A 89 3.06 -5.05 6.20
C ASN A 89 4.31 -5.86 5.87
N ILE A 90 4.99 -6.42 6.88
CA ILE A 90 6.18 -7.28 6.67
C ILE A 90 5.80 -8.54 5.88
N VAL A 91 4.72 -9.22 6.25
CA VAL A 91 4.26 -10.44 5.55
C VAL A 91 3.89 -10.14 4.10
N ARG A 92 3.14 -9.05 3.85
CA ARG A 92 2.81 -8.60 2.49
C ARG A 92 4.04 -8.26 1.68
N MET A 93 5.01 -7.57 2.27
CA MET A 93 6.27 -7.24 1.61
C MET A 93 7.04 -8.50 1.23
N ARG A 94 7.17 -9.48 2.14
CA ARG A 94 7.79 -10.77 1.84
C ARG A 94 7.10 -11.45 0.67
N HIS A 95 5.77 -11.54 0.70
CA HIS A 95 4.99 -12.17 -0.37
C HIS A 95 5.19 -11.48 -1.73
N PHE A 96 5.18 -10.15 -1.73
CA PHE A 96 5.47 -9.35 -2.90
C PHE A 96 6.87 -9.64 -3.46
N LEU A 97 7.91 -9.64 -2.62
CA LEU A 97 9.28 -9.90 -3.02
C LEU A 97 9.48 -11.32 -3.56
N VAL A 98 8.83 -12.32 -2.96
CA VAL A 98 8.86 -13.72 -3.44
C VAL A 98 8.21 -13.84 -4.82
N ARG A 99 7.06 -13.20 -5.03
CA ARG A 99 6.40 -13.14 -6.34
C ARG A 99 7.29 -12.43 -7.37
N LYS A 100 7.81 -11.26 -7.04
CA LYS A 100 8.71 -10.51 -7.93
C LYS A 100 9.97 -11.29 -8.30
N ARG A 101 10.58 -12.00 -7.35
CA ARG A 101 11.70 -12.89 -7.64
C ARG A 101 11.31 -13.97 -8.64
N THR A 102 10.12 -14.56 -8.50
CA THR A 102 9.62 -15.60 -9.41
C THR A 102 9.32 -15.03 -10.80
N ASP A 103 8.69 -13.86 -10.87
CA ASP A 103 8.44 -13.14 -12.13
C ASP A 103 9.74 -12.86 -12.88
N LEU A 104 10.78 -12.40 -12.18
CA LEU A 104 12.09 -12.12 -12.77
C LEU A 104 12.78 -13.41 -13.24
N LYS A 105 12.72 -14.50 -12.46
CA LYS A 105 13.23 -15.80 -12.87
C LYS A 105 12.54 -16.31 -14.14
N ASN A 106 11.23 -16.19 -14.23
CA ASN A 106 10.48 -16.61 -15.41
C ASN A 106 10.83 -15.77 -16.64
N ARG A 107 11.08 -14.46 -16.47
CA ARG A 107 11.58 -13.61 -17.56
C ARG A 107 12.95 -14.06 -18.05
N ILE A 108 13.85 -14.45 -17.14
CA ILE A 108 15.17 -14.97 -17.51
C ILE A 108 15.03 -16.30 -18.27
N HIS A 109 14.15 -17.20 -17.83
CA HIS A 109 13.83 -18.42 -18.58
C HIS A 109 13.36 -18.10 -20.00
N ASN A 110 12.42 -17.17 -20.17
CA ASN A 110 11.94 -16.78 -21.49
C ASN A 110 13.04 -16.20 -22.39
N ILE A 111 13.99 -15.43 -21.83
CA ILE A 111 15.13 -14.92 -22.59
C ILE A 111 15.98 -16.09 -23.10
N PHE A 112 16.30 -17.05 -22.23
CA PHE A 112 17.06 -18.23 -22.62
C PHE A 112 16.35 -19.09 -23.66
N ASP A 113 15.04 -19.29 -23.54
CA ASP A 113 14.27 -20.06 -24.50
C ASP A 113 14.23 -19.39 -25.89
N ASN A 114 14.17 -18.05 -25.94
CA ASN A 114 14.24 -17.31 -27.21
C ASN A 114 15.59 -17.46 -27.91
N GLU A 115 16.68 -17.59 -27.15
CA GLU A 115 18.04 -17.80 -27.67
C GLU A 115 18.36 -19.30 -27.88
N MET A 116 17.37 -20.19 -27.78
CA MET A 116 17.52 -21.66 -27.84
C MET A 116 18.51 -22.23 -26.80
N PHE A 117 18.71 -21.51 -25.69
CA PHE A 117 19.65 -21.84 -24.62
C PHE A 117 18.94 -22.52 -23.45
N HIS A 118 18.49 -23.77 -23.63
CA HIS A 118 17.64 -24.47 -22.65
C HIS A 118 18.39 -25.04 -21.44
N LEU A 119 18.93 -24.17 -20.59
CA LEU A 119 19.69 -24.54 -19.38
C LEU A 119 18.89 -25.39 -18.39
N SER A 120 17.57 -25.21 -18.37
CA SER A 120 16.61 -25.97 -17.54
C SER A 120 16.55 -27.46 -17.86
N ASN A 121 16.97 -27.88 -19.05
CA ASN A 121 16.99 -29.31 -19.43
C ASN A 121 18.19 -30.05 -18.82
N VAL A 122 19.24 -29.31 -18.44
CA VAL A 122 20.51 -29.88 -17.95
C VAL A 122 20.68 -29.61 -16.45
N LEU A 123 20.20 -28.46 -15.96
CA LEU A 123 20.34 -28.05 -14.57
C LEU A 123 19.04 -28.23 -13.79
N THR A 124 19.17 -28.78 -12.58
CA THR A 124 18.08 -28.86 -11.61
C THR A 124 17.68 -27.50 -11.03
N ASP A 125 18.61 -26.54 -10.94
CA ASP A 125 18.33 -25.14 -10.59
C ASP A 125 19.22 -24.21 -11.44
N VAL A 126 18.60 -23.59 -12.45
CA VAL A 126 19.24 -22.57 -13.31
C VAL A 126 19.75 -21.38 -12.51
N PHE A 127 19.14 -21.08 -11.36
CA PHE A 127 19.58 -20.00 -10.48
C PHE A 127 20.39 -20.53 -9.29
N GLY A 128 20.84 -21.79 -9.33
CA GLY A 128 21.73 -22.38 -8.33
C GLY A 128 23.16 -21.84 -8.48
N LYS A 129 24.10 -22.40 -7.70
CA LYS A 129 25.53 -22.00 -7.80
C LYS A 129 26.09 -22.25 -9.20
N SER A 130 25.84 -23.43 -9.78
CA SER A 130 26.36 -23.81 -11.09
C SER A 130 25.72 -23.00 -12.21
N GLY A 131 24.40 -22.82 -12.19
CA GLY A 131 23.70 -22.05 -13.22
C GLY A 131 24.11 -20.57 -13.23
N ARG A 132 24.31 -19.95 -12.06
CA ARG A 132 24.86 -18.58 -12.00
C ARG A 132 26.26 -18.47 -12.58
N LYS A 133 27.16 -19.42 -12.28
CA LYS A 133 28.51 -19.41 -12.89
C LYS A 133 28.47 -19.46 -14.41
N ILE A 134 27.53 -20.23 -14.98
CA ILE A 134 27.34 -20.28 -16.43
C ILE A 134 26.81 -18.95 -16.93
N MET A 135 25.78 -18.38 -16.29
CA MET A 135 25.22 -17.07 -16.66
C MET A 135 26.23 -15.93 -16.56
N ASP A 136 27.14 -15.95 -15.58
CA ASP A 136 28.19 -14.93 -15.43
C ASP A 136 29.28 -15.04 -16.52
N GLY A 137 29.36 -16.17 -17.23
CA GLY A 137 30.32 -16.42 -18.30
C GLY A 137 29.75 -16.22 -19.72
N ILE A 138 28.48 -15.81 -19.84
CA ILE A 138 27.81 -15.45 -21.10
C ILE A 138 27.82 -13.93 -21.22
#